data_AF-A0A0N1L4B5-F1
#
_entry.id   AF-A0A0N1L4B5-F1
#
_cell.length_a   1.000
_cell.length_b   1.000
_cell.length_c   1.000
_cell.angle_alpha   90.00
_cell.angle_beta   90.00
_cell.angle_gamma   90.00
#
_symmetry.space_group_name_H-M   'P 1'
#
loop_
_entity.id
_entity.type
_entity.pdbx_description
1 polymer ?
#
loop_
_entity_poly.entity_id
_entity_poly.type
_entity_poly.pdbx_seq_one_letter_code
_entity_poly.pdbx_strand_id
1 'polypeptide(L)'
;MEEVDDSVEVISFEDGWRIVELLTKFDYQREGGLMGNCVGMYYDGPHTIYSLRNSLNEPRANILLVGREVTEVAGRYNTVPKPKYIKRVKRFLAEHGYTVAPTAFLITELRSRNGGRIQNETRRYGAG
;
A
#
# COMPACT_ATOMS: atom_id res chain seq x y z
N MET A 1 -8.60 26.51 -1.44
CA MET A 1 -7.36 25.93 -0.89
C MET A 1 -6.82 25.05 -1.99
N GLU A 2 -5.57 25.25 -2.41
CA GLU A 2 -4.96 24.44 -3.47
C GLU A 2 -4.73 23.03 -2.93
N GLU A 3 -5.11 22.01 -3.68
CA GLU A 3 -4.91 20.62 -3.29
C GLU A 3 -3.44 20.25 -3.50
N VAL A 4 -2.65 20.34 -2.43
CA VAL A 4 -1.20 20.10 -2.42
C VAL A 4 -0.85 18.81 -1.69
N ASP A 5 0.18 18.11 -2.17
CA ASP A 5 0.71 16.89 -1.56
C ASP A 5 1.56 17.27 -0.34
N ASP A 6 0.99 17.12 0.85
CA ASP A 6 1.57 17.49 2.15
C ASP A 6 2.27 16.30 2.83
N SER A 7 2.52 15.22 2.07
CA SER A 7 3.24 14.06 2.58
C SER A 7 4.67 14.40 3.02
N VAL A 8 5.11 13.77 4.11
CA VAL A 8 6.44 14.00 4.68
C VAL A 8 7.38 12.86 4.31
N GLU A 9 8.57 13.19 3.83
CA GLU A 9 9.61 12.19 3.57
C GLU A 9 10.13 11.58 4.87
N VAL A 10 10.10 10.25 4.95
CA VAL A 10 10.59 9.47 6.09
C VAL A 10 11.98 8.91 5.79
N ILE A 11 12.22 8.49 4.55
CA ILE A 11 13.53 8.05 4.07
C ILE A 11 13.67 8.30 2.57
N SER A 12 14.86 8.73 2.14
CA SER A 12 15.27 8.77 0.74
C SER A 12 16.34 7.72 0.45
N PHE A 13 16.38 7.30 -0.82
CA PHE A 13 17.38 6.41 -1.37
C PHE A 13 18.25 7.19 -2.37
N GLU A 14 19.49 6.75 -2.56
CA GLU A 14 20.47 7.41 -3.45
C GLU A 14 19.98 7.61 -4.89
N ASP A 15 19.05 6.77 -5.37
CA ASP A 15 18.49 6.84 -6.71
C ASP A 15 17.23 7.72 -6.82
N GLY A 16 17.01 8.60 -5.84
CA GLY A 16 15.88 9.54 -5.79
C GLY A 16 14.54 8.89 -5.45
N TRP A 17 14.52 7.60 -5.15
CA TRP A 17 13.34 6.97 -4.56
C TRP A 17 13.18 7.45 -3.13
N ARG A 18 11.95 7.42 -2.63
CA ARG A 18 11.66 7.79 -1.24
C ARG A 18 10.47 7.04 -0.69
N ILE A 19 10.39 6.98 0.63
CA ILE A 19 9.18 6.62 1.34
C ILE A 19 8.68 7.87 2.06
N VAL A 20 7.41 8.18 1.87
CA VAL A 20 6.73 9.30 2.51
C VAL A 20 5.59 8.81 3.39
N GLU A 21 5.25 9.55 4.43
CA GLU A 21 4.03 9.39 5.21
C GLU A 21 2.93 10.27 4.63
N LEU A 22 1.74 9.71 4.44
CA LEU A 22 0.57 10.48 4.03
C LEU A 22 -0.07 11.10 5.28
N LEU A 23 -0.38 12.40 5.25
CA LEU A 23 -0.87 13.13 6.42
C LEU A 23 -2.27 13.70 6.24
N THR A 24 -2.62 14.05 5.01
CA THR A 24 -3.90 14.70 4.70
C THR A 24 -4.84 13.78 3.94
N LYS A 25 -6.14 14.11 3.97
CA LYS A 25 -7.14 13.41 3.16
C LYS A 25 -6.79 13.43 1.68
N PHE A 26 -6.25 14.56 1.21
CA PHE A 26 -5.79 14.69 -0.16
C PHE A 26 -4.64 13.73 -0.47
N ASP A 27 -3.64 13.60 0.42
CA ASP A 27 -2.52 12.66 0.22
C ASP A 27 -3.03 11.23 0.02
N TYR A 28 -3.94 10.79 0.89
CA TYR A 28 -4.56 9.45 0.81
C TYR A 28 -5.33 9.28 -0.50
N GLN A 29 -6.14 10.26 -0.89
CA GLN A 29 -6.95 10.20 -2.11
C GLN A 29 -6.10 10.23 -3.39
N ARG A 30 -5.11 11.13 -3.46
CA ARG A 30 -4.13 11.21 -4.55
C ARG A 30 -3.40 9.89 -4.71
N GLU A 31 -2.89 9.36 -3.60
CA GLU A 31 -2.15 8.12 -3.56
C GLU A 31 -3.02 6.94 -4.06
N GLY A 32 -4.22 6.80 -3.49
CA GLY A 32 -5.18 5.78 -3.88
C GLY A 32 -5.61 5.88 -5.35
N GLY A 33 -5.83 7.10 -5.86
CA GLY A 33 -6.17 7.36 -7.25
C GLY A 33 -5.06 6.98 -8.22
N LEU A 34 -3.81 7.38 -7.94
CA LEU A 34 -2.65 7.03 -8.77
C LEU A 34 -2.34 5.53 -8.75
N MET A 35 -2.56 4.88 -7.62
CA MET A 35 -2.33 3.44 -7.43
C MET A 35 -3.50 2.57 -7.88
N GLY A 36 -4.70 3.13 -7.97
CA GLY A 36 -5.95 2.39 -8.21
C GLY A 36 -6.27 1.41 -7.08
N ASN A 37 -5.97 1.75 -5.83
CA ASN A 37 -6.12 0.87 -4.67
C ASN A 37 -6.93 1.54 -3.53
N CYS A 38 -7.14 0.82 -2.42
CA CYS A 38 -8.02 1.26 -1.34
C CYS A 38 -7.43 2.32 -0.39
N VAL A 39 -6.20 2.78 -0.62
CA VAL A 39 -5.49 3.73 0.28
C VAL A 39 -6.33 4.97 0.60
N GLY A 40 -7.03 5.52 -0.38
CA GLY A 40 -7.86 6.72 -0.21
C GLY A 40 -8.99 6.63 0.81
N MET A 41 -9.36 5.41 1.22
CA MET A 41 -10.47 5.17 2.15
C MET A 41 -10.03 5.13 3.63
N TYR A 42 -8.73 5.11 3.90
CA TYR A 42 -8.22 4.85 5.25
C TYR A 42 -7.94 6.10 6.10
N TYR A 43 -8.11 7.30 5.53
CA TYR A 43 -7.78 8.57 6.21
C TYR A 43 -8.51 8.74 7.55
N ASP A 44 -9.81 8.45 7.60
CA ASP A 44 -10.63 8.61 8.81
C ASP A 44 -10.44 7.46 9.82
N GLY A 45 -9.56 6.49 9.53
CA GLY A 45 -9.31 5.32 10.36
C GLY A 45 -8.02 5.40 11.18
N PRO A 46 -7.71 4.35 11.98
CA PRO A 46 -6.50 4.30 12.80
C PRO A 46 -5.21 4.01 11.99
N HIS A 47 -5.24 4.22 10.68
CA HIS A 47 -4.23 3.71 9.77
C HIS A 47 -3.21 4.78 9.41
N THR A 48 -1.95 4.49 9.67
CA THR A 48 -0.82 5.23 9.08
C THR A 48 -0.46 4.57 7.75
N ILE A 49 -0.24 5.38 6.73
CA ILE A 49 0.15 4.89 5.41
C ILE A 49 1.47 5.50 4.99
N TYR A 50 2.43 4.64 4.69
CA TYR A 50 3.63 5.03 3.97
C TYR A 50 3.51 4.69 2.49
N SER A 51 3.99 5.59 1.64
CA SER A 51 4.06 5.40 0.19
C SER A 51 5.51 5.31 -0.27
N LEU A 52 5.87 4.21 -0.91
CA LEU A 52 7.11 4.12 -1.68
C LEU A 52 6.90 4.79 -3.04
N ARG A 53 7.60 5.89 -3.28
CA ARG A 53 7.57 6.67 -4.50
C ARG A 53 8.90 6.57 -5.26
N ASN A 54 8.82 6.58 -6.58
CA ASN A 54 10.01 6.63 -7.43
C ASN A 54 10.57 8.07 -7.53
N SER A 55 11.65 8.23 -8.30
CA SER A 55 12.27 9.54 -8.58
C SER A 55 11.38 10.55 -9.31
N LEU A 56 10.25 10.11 -9.89
CA LEU A 56 9.24 10.97 -10.50
C LEU A 56 8.09 11.31 -9.55
N ASN A 57 8.25 11.00 -8.26
CA ASN A 57 7.20 11.12 -7.24
C ASN A 57 5.91 10.33 -7.54
N GLU A 58 6.01 9.26 -8.32
CA GLU A 58 4.91 8.36 -8.62
C GLU A 58 4.90 7.20 -7.62
N PRO A 59 3.73 6.83 -7.09
CA PRO A 59 3.64 5.77 -6.11
C PRO A 59 3.78 4.38 -6.74
N ARG A 60 4.45 3.49 -5.99
CA ARG A 60 4.85 2.16 -6.46
C ARG A 60 4.46 1.04 -5.48
N ALA A 61 4.34 1.36 -4.20
CA ALA A 61 3.76 0.49 -3.18
C ALA A 61 3.27 1.32 -1.98
N ASN A 62 2.25 0.82 -1.30
CA ASN A 62 1.75 1.38 -0.03
C ASN A 62 1.97 0.39 1.10
N ILE A 63 2.27 0.90 2.28
CA ILE A 63 2.54 0.16 3.50
C ILE A 63 1.49 0.64 4.50
N LEU A 64 0.55 -0.24 4.84
CA LEU A 64 -0.53 0.03 5.77
C LEU A 64 -0.13 -0.40 7.17
N LEU A 65 -0.26 0.49 8.15
CA LEU A 65 0.02 0.22 9.55
C LEU A 65 -1.22 0.47 10.41
N VAL A 66 -1.33 -0.31 11.49
CA VAL A 66 -2.18 0.00 12.64
C VAL A 66 -1.28 0.10 13.86
N GLY A 67 -1.12 1.31 14.40
CA GLY A 67 -0.07 1.60 15.38
C GLY A 67 1.32 1.33 14.81
N ARG A 68 2.08 0.40 15.42
CA ARG A 68 3.43 0.01 14.95
C ARG A 68 3.47 -1.28 14.12
N GLU A 69 2.33 -1.91 13.89
CA GLU A 69 2.24 -3.15 13.13
C GLU A 69 1.92 -2.86 11.66
N VAL A 70 2.75 -3.37 10.76
CA VAL A 70 2.50 -3.42 9.32
C VAL A 70 1.53 -4.56 9.04
N THR A 71 0.32 -4.20 8.62
CA THR A 71 -0.77 -5.15 8.37
C THR A 71 -0.89 -5.50 6.90
N GLU A 72 -0.44 -4.62 5.99
CA GLU A 72 -0.51 -4.84 4.55
C GLU A 72 0.58 -4.08 3.79
N VAL A 73 1.14 -4.72 2.76
CA VAL A 73 1.97 -4.07 1.75
C VAL A 73 1.38 -4.35 0.38
N ALA A 74 0.87 -3.31 -0.27
CA ALA A 74 0.12 -3.42 -1.53
C ALA A 74 0.78 -2.64 -2.67
N GLY A 75 0.73 -3.21 -3.86
CA GLY A 75 1.06 -2.56 -5.12
C GLY A 75 -0.16 -1.89 -5.76
N ARG A 76 -0.02 -1.53 -7.04
CA ARG A 76 -1.12 -0.97 -7.84
C ARG A 76 -2.29 -1.95 -7.90
N TYR A 77 -3.52 -1.45 -7.92
CA TYR A 77 -4.74 -2.27 -8.05
C TYR A 77 -4.89 -3.38 -7.00
N ASN A 78 -4.45 -3.13 -5.77
CA ASN A 78 -4.46 -4.11 -4.67
C ASN A 78 -3.71 -5.42 -5.01
N THR A 79 -2.66 -5.34 -5.82
CA THR A 79 -1.83 -6.49 -6.21
C THR A 79 -0.57 -6.62 -5.37
N VAL A 80 0.13 -7.76 -5.48
CA VAL A 80 1.44 -7.95 -4.85
C VAL A 80 2.45 -6.94 -5.43
N PRO A 81 3.19 -6.18 -4.59
CA PRO A 81 4.21 -5.27 -5.08
C PRO A 81 5.32 -6.00 -5.84
N LYS A 82 5.93 -5.34 -6.82
CA LYS A 82 7.07 -5.91 -7.56
C LYS A 82 8.25 -6.24 -6.61
N PRO A 83 9.04 -7.30 -6.87
CA PRO A 83 10.15 -7.69 -5.98
C PRO A 83 11.14 -6.57 -5.63
N LYS A 84 11.46 -5.70 -6.59
CA LYS A 84 12.33 -4.53 -6.36
C LYS A 84 11.74 -3.51 -5.37
N TYR A 85 10.42 -3.40 -5.29
CA TYR A 85 9.73 -2.52 -4.33
C TYR A 85 9.72 -3.17 -2.94
N ILE A 86 9.43 -4.47 -2.88
CA ILE A 86 9.49 -5.25 -1.63
C ILE A 86 10.87 -5.14 -0.98
N LYS A 87 11.97 -5.18 -1.75
CA LYS A 87 13.32 -5.01 -1.21
C LYS A 87 13.51 -3.68 -0.48
N ARG A 88 12.99 -2.58 -1.03
CA ARG A 88 13.07 -1.24 -0.41
C ARG A 88 12.18 -1.13 0.81
N VAL A 89 10.95 -1.64 0.72
CA VAL A 89 10.02 -1.69 1.86
C VAL A 89 10.64 -2.46 3.01
N LYS A 90 11.19 -3.65 2.78
CA LYS A 90 11.85 -4.45 3.83
C LYS A 90 13.02 -3.72 4.48
N ARG A 91 13.84 -3.02 3.70
CA ARG A 91 14.94 -2.20 4.23
C ARG A 91 14.41 -1.12 5.17
N PHE A 92 13.40 -0.35 4.73
CA PHE A 92 12.76 0.66 5.55
C PHE A 92 12.18 0.10 6.86
N LEU A 93 11.45 -1.02 6.78
CA LEU A 93 10.83 -1.64 7.95
C LEU A 93 11.86 -2.11 8.97
N ALA A 94 12.99 -2.66 8.50
CA ALA A 94 14.08 -3.09 9.36
C ALA A 94 14.79 -1.91 10.06
N GLU A 95 15.02 -0.81 9.34
CA GLU A 95 15.69 0.39 9.88
C GLU A 95 14.83 1.11 10.94
N HIS A 96 13.50 1.02 10.86
CA HIS A 96 12.58 1.76 11.74
C HIS A 96 11.94 0.89 12.85
N GLY A 97 12.27 -0.41 12.90
CA GLY A 97 11.81 -1.31 13.95
C GLY A 97 10.30 -1.49 14.01
N TYR A 98 9.65 -1.65 12.84
CA TYR A 98 8.23 -1.98 12.77
C TYR A 98 7.99 -3.47 12.95
N THR A 99 6.87 -3.83 13.59
CA THR A 99 6.40 -5.23 13.64
C THR A 99 5.71 -5.54 12.31
N VAL A 100 5.98 -6.71 11.72
CA VAL A 100 5.38 -7.09 10.45
C VAL A 100 4.48 -8.30 10.66
N ALA A 101 3.18 -8.14 10.39
CA ALA A 101 2.25 -9.24 10.47
C ALA A 101 2.68 -10.36 9.50
N PRO A 102 2.54 -11.66 9.85
CA PRO A 102 2.95 -12.77 8.99
C PRO A 102 2.33 -12.75 7.58
N THR A 103 1.15 -12.13 7.46
CA THR A 103 0.38 -12.03 6.22
C THR A 103 0.60 -10.72 5.46
N ALA A 104 1.36 -9.76 5.98
CA ALA A 104 1.42 -8.39 5.45
C ALA A 104 1.79 -8.32 3.96
N PHE A 105 2.72 -9.15 3.51
CA PHE A 105 3.14 -9.23 2.09
C PHE A 105 2.34 -10.23 1.25
N LEU A 106 1.47 -11.03 1.88
CA LEU A 106 0.71 -12.11 1.25
C LEU A 106 -0.78 -11.76 1.10
N ILE A 107 -1.28 -10.80 1.88
CA ILE A 107 -2.71 -10.56 2.02
C ILE A 107 -3.39 -10.21 0.69
N THR A 108 -2.72 -9.46 -0.18
CA THR A 108 -3.22 -9.14 -1.53
C THR A 108 -3.37 -10.38 -2.40
N GLU A 109 -2.42 -11.33 -2.31
CA GLU A 109 -2.49 -12.60 -3.03
C GLU A 109 -3.59 -13.51 -2.46
N LEU A 110 -3.67 -13.61 -1.14
CA LEU A 110 -4.71 -14.39 -0.45
C LEU A 110 -6.11 -13.89 -0.82
N ARG A 111 -6.32 -12.57 -0.86
CA ARG A 111 -7.58 -11.96 -1.30
C ARG A 111 -7.88 -12.29 -2.77
N SER A 112 -6.90 -12.21 -3.66
CA SER A 112 -7.09 -12.55 -5.08
C SER A 112 -7.48 -14.02 -5.28
N ARG A 113 -6.85 -14.94 -4.55
CA ARG A 113 -7.16 -16.38 -4.62
C ARG A 113 -8.57 -16.68 -4.10
N ASN A 114 -8.95 -16.08 -2.97
CA ASN A 114 -10.28 -16.26 -2.39
C ASN A 114 -11.38 -15.61 -3.27
N GLY A 115 -11.13 -14.43 -3.83
CA GLY A 115 -12.04 -13.78 -4.77
C GLY A 115 -12.25 -14.60 -6.05
N GLY A 116 -11.19 -15.18 -6.60
CA GLY A 116 -11.29 -16.11 -7.74
C GLY A 116 -12.05 -17.39 -7.40
N ARG A 117 -11.92 -17.89 -6.16
CA ARG A 117 -12.65 -19.06 -5.68
C ARG A 117 -14.16 -18.80 -5.58
N ILE A 118 -14.56 -17.66 -5.00
CA ILE A 118 -15.97 -17.25 -4.90
C ILE A 118 -16.59 -17.05 -6.30
N GLN A 119 -15.90 -16.39 -7.24
CA GLN A 119 -16.41 -16.20 -8.59
C GLN A 119 -16.64 -17.52 -9.35
N ASN A 120 -15.75 -18.50 -9.14
CA ASN A 120 -15.88 -19.84 -9.73
C ASN A 120 -17.05 -20.63 -9.11
N GLU A 121 -17.30 -20.48 -7.81
CA GLU A 121 -18.45 -21.08 -7.13
C GLU A 121 -19.76 -20.42 -7.61
N THR A 122 -19.85 -19.08 -7.68
CA THR A 122 -21.05 -18.39 -8.19
C THR A 122 -21.38 -18.76 -9.64
N ARG A 123 -20.38 -18.94 -10.52
CA ARG A 123 -20.61 -19.42 -11.89
C ARG A 123 -21.15 -20.85 -11.97
N ARG A 124 -20.82 -21.72 -11.01
CA ARG A 124 -21.31 -23.10 -10.98
C ARG A 124 -22.74 -23.23 -10.45
N TYR A 125 -23.18 -22.30 -9.59
CA TYR A 125 -24.51 -22.34 -8.97
C TYR A 125 -25.49 -21.30 -9.53
N GLY A 126 -25.06 -20.40 -10.42
CA GLY A 126 -25.89 -19.37 -11.06
C GLY A 126 -26.41 -19.71 -12.46
N ALA A 127 -26.23 -20.94 -12.93
CA ALA A 127 -26.85 -21.46 -14.14
C ALA A 127 -27.99 -22.41 -13.75
N GLY A 128 -29.10 -21.83 -13.27
CA GLY A 128 -30.34 -22.52 -12.94
C GLY A 128 -31.51 -21.67 -13.39
#